data_AF-A0A2S8PTR6-F1
#
_entry.id   AF-A0A2S8PTR6-F1
#
_cell.length_a   1.000
_cell.length_b   1.000
_cell.length_c   1.000
_cell.angle_alpha   90.00
_cell.angle_beta   90.00
_cell.angle_gamma   90.00
#
_symmetry.space_group_name_H-M   'P 1'
#
loop_
_entity.id
_entity.type
_entity.pdbx_description
1 polymer ?
#
loop_
_entity_poly.entity_id
_entity_poly.type
_entity_poly.pdbx_seq_one_letter_code
_entity_poly.pdbx_strand_id
1 'polypeptide(L)'
;ANGNLTLKTAGNLINDRQIKAGQALHLGAQNLTNNASGEISAKQTQINVHDTLNNTGLIDGGLTHLTANTLNNTGTGRLYGDQLALQTATLNNTAEGGKAAVIAARDRLDIGTGTLNNRDHAQIYSVGDMHIGGQLDNALTATGQARELNNHAATIEAGRNLKIQSDQINNTNAGLVTQVVETEKSQHHDAVLSGQTTRYDWSQVDTSRHNKYKVHDAIMPDGSRSNDFYEYQYTRTVKETQVKQSDPGKILAGGNITLNS
;
A
#
# COMPACT_ATOMS: atom_id res chain seq x y z
N ALA A 1 -26.26 -5.06 29.72
CA ALA A 1 -27.56 -4.41 29.43
C ALA A 1 -28.20 -5.12 28.25
N ASN A 2 -29.44 -5.62 28.36
CA ASN A 2 -30.09 -6.39 27.28
C ASN A 2 -30.97 -5.54 26.35
N GLY A 3 -31.01 -4.22 26.57
CA GLY A 3 -31.89 -3.30 25.86
C GLY A 3 -31.15 -2.34 24.95
N ASN A 4 -31.85 -1.27 24.58
CA ASN A 4 -31.33 -0.17 23.78
C ASN A 4 -30.71 0.91 24.67
N LEU A 5 -29.72 1.63 24.14
CA LEU A 5 -29.16 2.83 24.74
C LEU A 5 -29.26 3.99 23.75
N THR A 6 -29.71 5.15 24.20
CA THR A 6 -29.62 6.39 23.44
C THR A 6 -28.86 7.41 24.26
N LEU A 7 -27.80 7.98 23.68
CA LEU A 7 -26.98 9.02 24.29
C LEU A 7 -26.83 10.16 23.29
N LYS A 8 -27.41 11.32 23.60
CA LYS A 8 -27.34 12.49 22.73
C LYS A 8 -26.85 13.68 23.53
N THR A 9 -25.86 14.38 22.99
CA THR A 9 -25.34 15.64 23.53
C THR A 9 -25.08 16.61 22.38
N ALA A 10 -25.25 17.90 22.64
CA ALA A 10 -24.84 18.96 21.71
C ALA A 10 -23.34 19.30 21.85
N GLY A 11 -22.66 18.73 22.85
CA GLY A 11 -21.25 18.97 23.13
C GLY A 11 -20.34 17.81 22.74
N ASN A 12 -19.14 17.82 23.32
CA ASN A 12 -18.15 16.76 23.12
C ASN A 12 -18.46 15.56 24.02
N LEU A 13 -18.25 14.36 23.49
CA LEU A 13 -18.28 13.13 24.27
C LEU A 13 -16.88 12.53 24.31
N ILE A 14 -16.39 12.23 25.51
CA ILE A 14 -15.13 11.52 25.71
C ILE A 14 -15.47 10.19 26.38
N ASN A 15 -15.03 9.09 25.78
CA ASN A 15 -15.19 7.75 26.30
C ASN A 15 -13.83 7.13 26.63
N ASP A 16 -13.62 6.83 27.91
CA ASP A 16 -12.43 6.13 28.44
C ASP A 16 -12.75 4.71 28.96
N ARG A 17 -14.02 4.28 28.85
CA ARG A 17 -14.51 2.99 29.36
C ARG A 17 -15.52 2.37 28.39
N GLN A 18 -16.50 1.66 28.92
CA GLN A 18 -17.46 0.89 28.13
C GLN A 18 -18.79 1.64 28.03
N ILE A 19 -19.22 1.92 26.80
CA ILE A 19 -20.58 2.33 26.46
C ILE A 19 -21.20 1.17 25.68
N LYS A 20 -22.05 0.38 26.34
CA LYS A 20 -22.62 -0.84 25.74
C LYS A 20 -24.14 -0.88 25.77
N ALA A 21 -24.71 -1.44 24.71
CA ALA A 21 -26.11 -1.86 24.67
C ALA A 21 -26.22 -3.32 24.22
N GLY A 22 -27.29 -4.02 24.61
CA GLY A 22 -27.48 -5.41 24.21
C GLY A 22 -28.05 -5.54 22.80
N GLN A 23 -28.84 -4.55 22.38
CA GLN A 23 -29.54 -4.51 21.11
C GLN A 23 -29.07 -3.30 20.29
N ALA A 24 -29.68 -2.13 20.44
CA ALA A 24 -29.30 -0.92 19.70
C ALA A 24 -28.61 0.13 20.59
N LEU A 25 -27.57 0.76 20.08
CA LEU A 25 -26.90 1.93 20.64
C LEU A 25 -27.01 3.07 19.64
N HIS A 26 -27.63 4.17 20.03
CA HIS A 26 -27.67 5.41 19.24
C HIS A 26 -26.91 6.51 19.98
N LEU A 27 -25.78 6.95 19.42
CA LEU A 27 -24.95 8.01 19.98
C LEU A 27 -24.99 9.25 19.07
N GLY A 28 -25.26 10.42 19.64
CA GLY A 28 -25.18 11.71 18.97
C GLY A 28 -24.30 12.68 19.74
N ALA A 29 -23.32 13.31 19.08
CA ALA A 29 -22.44 14.30 19.69
C ALA A 29 -21.94 15.34 18.68
N GLN A 30 -21.43 16.49 19.15
CA GLN A 30 -20.70 17.43 18.30
C GLN A 30 -19.35 16.82 17.88
N ASN A 31 -18.59 16.33 18.86
CA ASN A 31 -17.35 15.59 18.67
C ASN A 31 -17.37 14.33 19.55
N LEU A 32 -16.70 13.28 19.10
CA LEU A 32 -16.52 12.05 19.86
C LEU A 32 -15.04 11.70 19.94
N THR A 33 -14.53 11.48 21.15
CA THR A 33 -13.23 10.85 21.38
C THR A 33 -13.44 9.53 22.10
N ASN A 34 -13.16 8.42 21.43
CA ASN A 34 -13.10 7.09 22.03
C ASN A 34 -11.63 6.72 22.26
N ASN A 35 -11.16 6.90 23.49
CA ASN A 35 -9.76 6.71 23.86
C ASN A 35 -9.36 5.23 23.83
N ALA A 36 -8.07 4.93 23.99
CA ALA A 36 -7.53 3.57 23.83
C ALA A 36 -8.16 2.52 24.76
N SER A 37 -8.61 2.90 25.95
CA SER A 37 -9.36 2.03 26.89
C SER A 37 -10.87 2.03 26.65
N GLY A 38 -11.34 2.87 25.74
CA GLY A 38 -12.72 3.05 25.35
C GLY A 38 -13.24 1.92 24.47
N GLU A 39 -14.45 1.47 24.78
CA GLU A 39 -15.23 0.55 23.97
C GLU A 39 -16.66 1.10 23.79
N ILE A 40 -17.13 1.15 22.54
CA ILE A 40 -18.52 1.44 22.21
C ILE A 40 -19.07 0.25 21.42
N SER A 41 -20.01 -0.50 21.98
CA SER A 41 -20.47 -1.74 21.34
C SER A 41 -21.93 -2.12 21.61
N ALA A 42 -22.59 -2.67 20.59
CA ALA A 42 -23.95 -3.21 20.63
C ALA A 42 -24.17 -4.17 19.45
N LYS A 43 -25.35 -4.83 19.35
CA LYS A 43 -25.69 -5.54 18.10
C LYS A 43 -25.86 -4.57 16.93
N GLN A 44 -26.45 -3.41 17.18
CA GLN A 44 -26.56 -2.29 16.24
C GLN A 44 -25.96 -1.05 16.89
N THR A 45 -24.80 -0.62 16.40
CA THR A 45 -24.07 0.56 16.87
C THR A 45 -24.23 1.66 15.83
N GLN A 46 -25.03 2.69 16.13
CA GLN A 46 -25.20 3.85 15.28
C GLN A 46 -24.64 5.10 15.98
N ILE A 47 -23.67 5.73 15.34
CA ILE A 47 -22.99 6.92 15.88
C ILE A 47 -23.08 8.04 14.86
N ASN A 48 -23.68 9.16 15.25
CA ASN A 48 -23.75 10.37 14.45
C ASN A 48 -22.98 11.48 15.17
N VAL A 49 -21.84 11.86 14.60
CA VAL A 49 -20.97 12.92 15.09
C VAL A 49 -21.03 14.06 14.09
N HIS A 50 -21.27 15.29 14.55
CA HIS A 50 -21.41 16.41 13.63
C HIS A 50 -20.07 16.79 12.97
N ASP A 51 -19.00 16.83 13.76
CA ASP A 51 -17.69 17.29 13.29
C ASP A 51 -16.66 16.16 13.29
N THR A 52 -15.95 15.94 14.41
CA THR A 52 -14.83 14.99 14.44
C THR A 52 -15.07 13.79 15.35
N LEU A 53 -14.89 12.58 14.80
CA LEU A 53 -14.79 11.33 15.55
C LEU A 53 -13.32 10.89 15.60
N ASN A 54 -12.72 10.90 16.79
CA ASN A 54 -11.41 10.35 17.06
C ASN A 54 -11.54 8.99 17.75
N ASN A 55 -10.95 7.95 17.18
CA ASN A 55 -10.94 6.61 17.73
C ASN A 55 -9.52 6.07 17.86
N THR A 56 -9.10 5.83 19.10
CA THR A 56 -7.95 5.00 19.45
C THR A 56 -8.37 3.73 20.19
N GLY A 57 -9.64 3.61 20.57
CA GLY A 57 -10.25 2.44 21.22
C GLY A 57 -10.94 1.47 20.26
N LEU A 58 -11.99 0.82 20.76
CA LEU A 58 -12.84 -0.11 20.00
C LEU A 58 -14.24 0.49 19.76
N ILE A 59 -14.72 0.41 18.53
CA ILE A 59 -16.14 0.57 18.18
C ILE A 59 -16.56 -0.68 17.40
N ASP A 60 -17.58 -1.40 17.85
CA ASP A 60 -17.96 -2.71 17.30
C ASP A 60 -19.49 -2.94 17.32
N GLY A 61 -19.94 -3.86 16.48
CA GLY A 61 -21.28 -4.40 16.50
C GLY A 61 -21.54 -5.45 15.43
N GLY A 62 -22.80 -5.88 15.31
CA GLY A 62 -23.26 -6.64 14.15
C GLY A 62 -23.44 -5.70 12.96
N LEU A 63 -24.25 -4.65 13.14
CA LEU A 63 -24.21 -3.47 12.28
C LEU A 63 -23.49 -2.34 13.02
N THR A 64 -22.46 -1.77 12.40
CA THR A 64 -21.83 -0.53 12.86
C THR A 64 -21.98 0.52 11.78
N HIS A 65 -22.70 1.59 12.07
CA HIS A 65 -22.93 2.71 11.16
C HIS A 65 -22.44 4.01 11.79
N LEU A 66 -21.40 4.61 11.21
CA LEU A 66 -20.78 5.84 11.69
C LEU A 66 -20.97 6.96 10.67
N THR A 67 -21.44 8.12 11.11
CA THR A 67 -21.46 9.35 10.33
C THR A 67 -20.64 10.41 11.05
N ALA A 68 -19.71 11.06 10.35
CA ALA A 68 -18.92 12.18 10.86
C ALA A 68 -18.51 13.12 9.71
N ASN A 69 -18.14 14.37 9.97
CA ASN A 69 -17.45 15.15 8.94
C ASN A 69 -16.03 14.59 8.75
N THR A 70 -15.27 14.45 9.84
CA THR A 70 -13.95 13.83 9.87
C THR A 70 -13.94 12.63 10.81
N LEU A 71 -13.45 11.49 10.32
CA LEU A 71 -13.22 10.30 11.14
C LEU A 71 -11.73 9.95 11.16
N ASN A 72 -11.14 9.97 12.35
CA ASN A 72 -9.75 9.61 12.59
C ASN A 72 -9.70 8.30 13.38
N ASN A 73 -9.29 7.23 12.72
CA ASN A 73 -8.95 5.96 13.35
C ASN A 73 -7.41 5.87 13.42
N THR A 74 -6.83 6.00 14.61
CA THR A 74 -5.38 6.14 14.78
C THR A 74 -4.82 5.10 15.76
N GLY A 75 -3.58 4.67 15.54
CA GLY A 75 -2.86 3.85 16.52
C GLY A 75 -3.53 2.52 16.82
N THR A 76 -4.04 2.36 18.04
CA THR A 76 -4.78 1.18 18.50
C THR A 76 -6.25 1.13 18.04
N GLY A 77 -6.70 2.15 17.31
CA GLY A 77 -8.07 2.31 16.85
C GLY A 77 -8.55 1.10 16.04
N ARG A 78 -9.70 0.56 16.47
CA ARG A 78 -10.39 -0.55 15.82
C ARG A 78 -11.85 -0.20 15.57
N LEU A 79 -12.28 -0.28 14.31
CA LEU A 79 -13.68 -0.12 13.91
C LEU A 79 -14.15 -1.41 13.26
N TYR A 80 -15.08 -2.09 13.91
CA TYR A 80 -15.56 -3.41 13.51
C TYR A 80 -17.07 -3.45 13.30
N GLY A 81 -17.50 -4.39 12.45
CA GLY A 81 -18.89 -4.72 12.21
C GLY A 81 -19.00 -6.08 11.52
N ASP A 82 -20.15 -6.74 11.56
CA ASP A 82 -20.45 -7.75 10.53
C ASP A 82 -20.72 -7.01 9.22
N GLN A 83 -21.62 -6.03 9.30
CA GLN A 83 -21.78 -4.97 8.32
C GLN A 83 -21.24 -3.67 8.92
N LEU A 84 -20.29 -3.04 8.24
CA LEU A 84 -19.70 -1.77 8.65
C LEU A 84 -19.96 -0.73 7.56
N ALA A 85 -20.61 0.37 7.94
CA ALA A 85 -20.97 1.46 7.04
C ALA A 85 -20.42 2.78 7.59
N LEU A 86 -19.61 3.47 6.79
CA LEU A 86 -18.96 4.73 7.17
C LEU A 86 -19.38 5.84 6.20
N GLN A 87 -19.93 6.93 6.72
CA GLN A 87 -20.22 8.15 5.96
C GLN A 87 -19.36 9.30 6.49
N THR A 88 -18.46 9.82 5.66
CA THR A 88 -17.57 10.92 6.05
C THR A 88 -17.32 11.94 4.94
N ALA A 89 -16.85 13.14 5.27
CA ALA A 89 -16.17 13.98 4.28
C ALA A 89 -14.70 13.53 4.14
N THR A 90 -14.05 13.23 5.26
CA THR A 90 -12.68 12.71 5.32
C THR A 90 -12.59 11.52 6.28
N LEU A 91 -12.03 10.41 5.77
CA LEU A 91 -11.70 9.21 6.53
C LEU A 91 -10.17 9.07 6.61
N ASN A 92 -9.63 9.07 7.83
CA ASN A 92 -8.22 8.83 8.09
C ASN A 92 -8.06 7.53 8.89
N ASN A 93 -7.30 6.58 8.34
CA ASN A 93 -6.87 5.36 9.00
C ASN A 93 -5.34 5.31 8.96
N THR A 94 -4.69 5.54 10.10
CA THR A 94 -3.24 5.76 10.14
C THR A 94 -2.60 5.15 11.38
N ALA A 95 -1.34 4.74 11.27
CA ALA A 95 -0.60 4.33 12.44
C ALA A 95 -0.30 5.51 13.38
N GLU A 96 -0.17 5.19 14.67
CA GLU A 96 0.30 6.09 15.71
C GLU A 96 0.98 5.27 16.81
N GLY A 97 2.12 5.76 17.33
CA GLY A 97 2.85 5.06 18.39
C GLY A 97 3.33 3.65 18.02
N GLY A 98 3.65 3.43 16.73
CA GLY A 98 4.11 2.13 16.21
C GLY A 98 3.01 1.07 16.07
N LYS A 99 1.73 1.44 16.19
CA LYS A 99 0.58 0.56 15.99
C LYS A 99 -0.26 1.06 14.83
N ALA A 100 -0.67 0.14 13.98
CA ALA A 100 -1.49 0.42 12.81
C ALA A 100 -2.97 0.23 13.13
N ALA A 101 -3.78 1.24 12.78
CA ALA A 101 -5.22 1.23 13.01
C ALA A 101 -5.93 0.30 12.02
N VAL A 102 -7.05 -0.30 12.46
CA VAL A 102 -7.80 -1.29 11.68
C VAL A 102 -9.26 -0.89 11.55
N ILE A 103 -9.76 -0.93 10.32
CA ILE A 103 -11.18 -0.87 9.96
C ILE A 103 -11.52 -2.20 9.32
N ALA A 104 -12.42 -3.00 9.91
CA ALA A 104 -12.71 -4.32 9.39
C ALA A 104 -14.19 -4.72 9.48
N ALA A 105 -14.68 -5.41 8.44
CA ALA A 105 -16.00 -6.03 8.43
C ALA A 105 -15.93 -7.57 8.33
N ARG A 106 -16.82 -8.27 9.04
CA ARG A 106 -16.92 -9.74 9.02
C ARG A 106 -17.80 -10.27 7.86
N ASP A 107 -18.57 -9.41 7.21
CA ASP A 107 -19.39 -9.74 6.04
C ASP A 107 -19.29 -8.67 4.94
N ARG A 108 -19.53 -7.39 5.25
CA ARG A 108 -19.55 -6.33 4.24
C ARG A 108 -19.07 -4.97 4.78
N LEU A 109 -18.26 -4.27 3.99
CA LEU A 109 -17.79 -2.92 4.29
C LEU A 109 -18.23 -1.93 3.21
N ASP A 110 -18.88 -0.84 3.63
CA ASP A 110 -19.26 0.28 2.77
C ASP A 110 -18.70 1.59 3.31
N ILE A 111 -18.00 2.31 2.44
CA ILE A 111 -17.39 3.60 2.77
C ILE A 111 -17.88 4.64 1.77
N GLY A 112 -18.74 5.53 2.24
CA GLY A 112 -19.07 6.79 1.57
C GLY A 112 -18.17 7.91 2.09
N THR A 113 -17.20 8.34 1.31
CA THR A 113 -16.31 9.45 1.70
C THR A 113 -15.86 10.32 0.55
N GLY A 114 -15.61 11.60 0.81
CA GLY A 114 -14.95 12.49 -0.14
C GLY A 114 -13.46 12.18 -0.29
N THR A 115 -12.77 12.03 0.84
CA THR A 115 -11.34 11.67 0.89
C THR A 115 -11.15 10.45 1.79
N LEU A 116 -10.41 9.44 1.31
CA LEU A 116 -9.96 8.30 2.10
C LEU A 116 -8.43 8.33 2.18
N ASN A 117 -7.88 8.35 3.40
CA ASN A 117 -6.45 8.22 3.65
C ASN A 117 -6.19 6.96 4.48
N ASN A 118 -5.53 5.97 3.89
CA ASN A 118 -5.04 4.77 4.54
C ASN A 118 -3.50 4.78 4.48
N ARG A 119 -2.83 4.88 5.63
CA ARG A 119 -1.38 5.12 5.68
C ARG A 119 -0.66 4.26 6.71
N ASP A 120 0.63 4.07 6.48
CA ASP A 120 1.58 3.56 7.48
C ASP A 120 1.16 2.21 8.09
N HIS A 121 0.99 1.19 7.25
CA HIS A 121 0.57 -0.17 7.59
C HIS A 121 -0.86 -0.31 8.13
N ALA A 122 -1.65 0.78 8.16
CA ALA A 122 -3.06 0.72 8.51
C ALA A 122 -3.85 -0.20 7.55
N GLN A 123 -4.87 -0.85 8.10
CA GLN A 123 -5.63 -1.86 7.37
C GLN A 123 -7.11 -1.48 7.26
N ILE A 124 -7.64 -1.58 6.05
CA ILE A 124 -9.06 -1.57 5.76
C ILE A 124 -9.41 -2.93 5.14
N TYR A 125 -10.28 -3.69 5.79
CA TYR A 125 -10.53 -5.08 5.43
C TYR A 125 -12.02 -5.44 5.44
N SER A 126 -12.43 -6.30 4.52
CA SER A 126 -13.74 -6.97 4.57
C SER A 126 -13.54 -8.44 4.29
N VAL A 127 -14.15 -9.33 5.08
CA VAL A 127 -14.18 -10.76 4.74
C VAL A 127 -15.00 -11.01 3.48
N GLY A 128 -16.07 -10.26 3.26
CA GLY A 128 -16.88 -10.36 2.06
C GLY A 128 -16.60 -9.21 1.09
N ASP A 129 -17.66 -8.56 0.63
CA ASP A 129 -17.56 -7.49 -0.36
C ASP A 129 -17.16 -6.16 0.31
N MET A 130 -16.52 -5.29 -0.47
CA MET A 130 -16.19 -3.93 -0.07
C MET A 130 -16.60 -2.94 -1.18
N HIS A 131 -17.29 -1.87 -0.78
CA HIS A 131 -17.64 -0.77 -1.67
C HIS A 131 -17.09 0.55 -1.12
N ILE A 132 -16.41 1.31 -1.97
CA ILE A 132 -15.92 2.66 -1.66
C ILE A 132 -16.51 3.62 -2.70
N GLY A 133 -17.15 4.69 -2.24
CA GLY A 133 -17.79 5.71 -3.06
C GLY A 133 -17.85 7.05 -2.33
N GLY A 134 -18.59 8.02 -2.88
CA GLY A 134 -18.70 9.36 -2.32
C GLY A 134 -19.64 9.48 -1.12
N GLN A 135 -20.68 8.64 -1.08
CA GLN A 135 -21.69 8.66 -0.01
C GLN A 135 -22.40 7.30 0.14
N LEU A 136 -23.08 7.10 1.26
CA LEU A 136 -23.99 5.98 1.49
C LEU A 136 -25.40 6.34 1.01
N ASP A 137 -26.10 5.35 0.46
CA ASP A 137 -27.54 5.44 0.20
C ASP A 137 -28.39 5.07 1.43
N ASN A 138 -29.71 5.05 1.28
CA ASN A 138 -30.64 4.66 2.35
C ASN A 138 -30.49 3.20 2.82
N ALA A 139 -29.85 2.35 2.01
CA ALA A 139 -29.55 0.96 2.34
C ALA A 139 -28.12 0.77 2.88
N LEU A 140 -27.42 1.87 3.21
CA LEU A 140 -26.03 1.88 3.68
C LEU A 140 -25.03 1.31 2.66
N THR A 141 -25.34 1.44 1.37
CA THR A 141 -24.46 1.04 0.28
C THR A 141 -23.66 2.23 -0.21
N ALA A 142 -22.34 2.07 -0.39
CA ALA A 142 -21.53 3.12 -0.98
C ALA A 142 -21.92 3.35 -2.45
N THR A 143 -22.22 4.60 -2.77
CA THR A 143 -22.63 5.09 -4.09
C THR A 143 -21.90 6.40 -4.39
N GLY A 144 -22.09 6.94 -5.61
CA GLY A 144 -21.40 8.16 -6.04
C GLY A 144 -19.89 7.98 -6.15
N GLN A 145 -19.19 9.09 -6.35
CA GLN A 145 -17.75 9.10 -6.59
C GLN A 145 -17.04 9.77 -5.40
N ALA A 146 -16.10 9.07 -4.79
CA ALA A 146 -15.12 9.70 -3.90
C ALA A 146 -14.21 10.62 -4.74
N ARG A 147 -13.68 11.69 -4.16
CA ARG A 147 -12.74 12.54 -4.89
C ARG A 147 -11.33 11.95 -4.85
N GLU A 148 -10.91 11.41 -3.71
CA GLU A 148 -9.55 10.89 -3.58
C GLU A 148 -9.45 9.70 -2.63
N LEU A 149 -8.78 8.65 -3.08
CA LEU A 149 -8.37 7.50 -2.29
C LEU A 149 -6.85 7.44 -2.26
N ASN A 150 -6.26 7.65 -1.08
CA ASN A 150 -4.84 7.55 -0.82
C ASN A 150 -4.53 6.28 0.00
N ASN A 151 -3.83 5.34 -0.62
CA ASN A 151 -3.30 4.15 0.03
C ASN A 151 -1.76 4.16 -0.03
N HIS A 152 -1.12 4.45 1.10
CA HIS A 152 0.32 4.70 1.17
C HIS A 152 0.97 3.77 2.18
N ALA A 153 1.79 2.81 1.72
CA ALA A 153 2.37 1.78 2.59
C ALA A 153 1.33 1.05 3.48
N ALA A 154 0.11 0.90 2.98
CA ALA A 154 -1.04 0.44 3.74
C ALA A 154 -1.86 -0.57 2.93
N THR A 155 -2.80 -1.28 3.57
CA THR A 155 -3.56 -2.35 2.91
C THR A 155 -5.06 -2.06 2.90
N ILE A 156 -5.66 -2.16 1.71
CA ILE A 156 -7.11 -2.23 1.50
C ILE A 156 -7.40 -3.60 0.87
N GLU A 157 -8.23 -4.42 1.49
CA GLU A 157 -8.45 -5.79 1.04
C GLU A 157 -9.90 -6.25 1.25
N ALA A 158 -10.51 -6.78 0.19
CA ALA A 158 -11.80 -7.48 0.25
C ALA A 158 -11.60 -8.99 0.05
N GLY A 159 -12.18 -9.82 0.89
CA GLY A 159 -12.14 -11.28 0.72
C GLY A 159 -12.98 -11.77 -0.46
N ARG A 160 -13.96 -10.97 -0.91
CA ARG A 160 -14.71 -11.18 -2.15
C ARG A 160 -14.48 -10.02 -3.12
N ASN A 161 -15.52 -9.33 -3.57
CA ASN A 161 -15.40 -8.30 -4.59
C ASN A 161 -15.08 -6.95 -3.95
N LEU A 162 -14.23 -6.19 -4.63
CA LEU A 162 -13.90 -4.82 -4.28
C LEU A 162 -14.41 -3.89 -5.38
N LYS A 163 -15.27 -2.95 -5.03
CA LYS A 163 -15.70 -1.87 -5.91
C LYS A 163 -15.21 -0.54 -5.36
N ILE A 164 -14.48 0.22 -6.17
CA ILE A 164 -14.03 1.56 -5.84
C ILE A 164 -14.56 2.52 -6.90
N GLN A 165 -15.29 3.53 -6.46
CA GLN A 165 -15.74 4.65 -7.26
C GLN A 165 -15.03 5.91 -6.76
N SER A 166 -13.96 6.32 -7.44
CA SER A 166 -13.12 7.45 -7.02
C SER A 166 -12.54 8.17 -8.24
N ASP A 167 -12.51 9.49 -8.20
CA ASP A 167 -11.90 10.33 -9.25
C ASP A 167 -10.39 10.07 -9.32
N GLN A 168 -9.73 10.01 -8.17
CA GLN A 168 -8.31 9.69 -8.06
C GLN A 168 -8.04 8.54 -7.07
N ILE A 169 -7.18 7.61 -7.47
CA ILE A 169 -6.70 6.50 -6.63
C ILE A 169 -5.16 6.53 -6.64
N ASN A 170 -4.57 6.85 -5.48
CA ASN A 170 -3.14 6.89 -5.27
C ASN A 170 -2.71 5.68 -4.43
N ASN A 171 -2.22 4.62 -5.08
CA ASN A 171 -1.63 3.47 -4.41
C ASN A 171 -0.09 3.54 -4.49
N THR A 172 0.57 3.88 -3.39
CA THR A 172 1.97 4.32 -3.40
C THR A 172 2.86 3.51 -2.45
N ASN A 173 4.14 3.36 -2.84
CA ASN A 173 5.18 2.71 -2.06
C ASN A 173 5.99 3.76 -1.31
N ALA A 174 5.88 3.78 0.02
CA ALA A 174 6.53 4.79 0.86
C ALA A 174 8.01 4.50 1.12
N GLY A 175 8.44 3.26 0.92
CA GLY A 175 9.72 2.73 1.42
C GLY A 175 10.63 2.16 0.34
N LEU A 176 10.48 2.56 -0.93
CA LEU A 176 11.33 2.07 -2.01
C LEU A 176 12.75 2.63 -1.87
N VAL A 177 13.68 1.79 -1.46
CA VAL A 177 15.12 2.08 -1.45
C VAL A 177 15.80 1.17 -2.45
N THR A 178 16.58 1.74 -3.36
CA THR A 178 17.41 1.00 -4.32
C THR A 178 18.89 1.08 -3.95
N GLN A 179 19.66 0.07 -4.33
CA GLN A 179 21.11 0.07 -4.21
C GLN A 179 21.75 -0.38 -5.52
N VAL A 180 22.93 0.16 -5.83
CA VAL A 180 23.73 -0.32 -6.95
C VAL A 180 24.61 -1.46 -6.46
N VAL A 181 24.44 -2.63 -7.04
CA VAL A 181 25.19 -3.85 -6.70
C VAL A 181 26.11 -4.19 -7.86
N GLU A 182 27.36 -4.51 -7.54
CA GLU A 182 28.28 -5.11 -8.51
C GLU A 182 27.85 -6.56 -8.74
N THR A 183 27.40 -6.87 -9.95
CA THR A 183 26.94 -8.22 -10.34
C THR A 183 28.01 -9.03 -11.03
N GLU A 184 29.03 -8.37 -11.57
CA GLU A 184 30.18 -9.03 -12.17
C GLU A 184 31.45 -8.19 -11.95
N LYS A 185 32.55 -8.87 -11.66
CA LYS A 185 33.89 -8.31 -11.74
C LYS A 185 34.86 -9.35 -12.28
N SER A 186 35.24 -9.20 -13.53
CA SER A 186 36.03 -10.17 -14.29
C SER A 186 37.20 -9.46 -14.96
N GLN A 187 38.35 -10.15 -15.03
CA GLN A 187 39.43 -9.68 -15.88
C GLN A 187 39.12 -10.10 -17.31
N HIS A 188 39.29 -9.16 -18.24
CA HIS A 188 39.20 -9.37 -19.66
C HIS A 188 40.57 -9.13 -20.28
N HIS A 189 40.88 -9.98 -21.24
CA HIS A 189 42.08 -9.90 -22.04
C HIS A 189 41.65 -10.09 -23.49
N ASP A 190 41.69 -9.03 -24.27
CA ASP A 190 41.15 -9.01 -25.63
C ASP A 190 42.20 -8.53 -26.64
N ALA A 191 42.06 -8.93 -27.90
CA ALA A 191 42.81 -8.37 -29.03
C ALA A 191 41.88 -7.81 -30.12
N VAL A 192 42.35 -6.82 -30.86
CA VAL A 192 41.72 -6.30 -32.08
C VAL A 192 42.76 -5.88 -33.11
N LEU A 193 42.54 -6.20 -34.38
CA LEU A 193 43.42 -5.74 -35.45
C LEU A 193 43.27 -4.24 -35.68
N SER A 194 44.36 -3.56 -36.04
CA SER A 194 44.35 -2.14 -36.38
C SER A 194 43.33 -1.85 -37.50
N GLY A 195 42.46 -0.87 -37.28
CA GLY A 195 41.36 -0.53 -38.21
C GLY A 195 40.08 -1.39 -38.09
N GLN A 196 40.03 -2.37 -37.18
CA GLN A 196 38.84 -3.18 -36.91
C GLN A 196 38.18 -2.82 -35.56
N THR A 197 36.92 -3.20 -35.37
CA THR A 197 36.17 -2.96 -34.12
C THR A 197 35.84 -4.24 -33.34
N THR A 198 35.81 -5.38 -34.02
CA THR A 198 35.53 -6.68 -33.38
C THR A 198 36.70 -7.10 -32.51
N ARG A 199 36.43 -7.29 -31.21
CA ARG A 199 37.39 -7.79 -30.24
C ARG A 199 37.20 -9.28 -30.04
N TYR A 200 38.31 -9.99 -29.88
CA TYR A 200 38.34 -11.42 -29.56
C TYR A 200 39.05 -11.65 -28.23
N ASP A 201 38.58 -12.63 -27.48
CA ASP A 201 39.25 -13.09 -26.26
C ASP A 201 40.67 -13.58 -26.61
N TRP A 202 41.67 -13.09 -25.88
CA TRP A 202 43.08 -13.36 -26.13
C TRP A 202 43.41 -14.85 -26.14
N SER A 203 42.71 -15.67 -25.35
CA SER A 203 42.92 -17.12 -25.32
C SER A 203 42.63 -17.80 -26.66
N GLN A 204 41.89 -17.13 -27.54
CA GLN A 204 41.53 -17.62 -28.87
C GLN A 204 42.41 -17.00 -29.98
N VAL A 205 43.33 -16.10 -29.63
CA VAL A 205 44.20 -15.40 -30.59
C VAL A 205 45.53 -16.16 -30.71
N ASP A 206 45.86 -16.60 -31.92
CA ASP A 206 47.12 -17.27 -32.19
C ASP A 206 48.21 -16.23 -32.52
N THR A 207 49.22 -16.15 -31.64
CA THR A 207 50.40 -15.29 -31.79
C THR A 207 51.69 -16.09 -32.03
N SER A 208 51.59 -17.39 -32.28
CA SER A 208 52.75 -18.28 -32.44
C SER A 208 53.59 -17.98 -33.68
N ARG A 209 52.97 -17.44 -34.72
CA ARG A 209 53.63 -17.08 -35.98
C ARG A 209 54.37 -15.76 -35.86
N HIS A 210 55.63 -15.77 -36.25
CA HIS A 210 56.46 -14.58 -36.33
C HIS A 210 57.29 -14.59 -37.62
N ASN A 211 57.60 -13.39 -38.12
CA ASN A 211 58.46 -13.23 -39.30
C ASN A 211 59.95 -13.37 -38.94
N LYS A 212 60.84 -13.29 -39.93
CA LYS A 212 62.31 -13.37 -39.74
C LYS A 212 62.89 -12.28 -38.79
N TYR A 213 62.12 -11.25 -38.48
CA TYR A 213 62.47 -10.17 -37.56
C TYR A 213 61.81 -10.33 -36.18
N LYS A 214 61.18 -11.49 -35.90
CA LYS A 214 60.46 -11.80 -34.66
C LYS A 214 59.25 -10.92 -34.36
N VAL A 215 58.70 -10.25 -35.36
CA VAL A 215 57.41 -9.57 -35.22
C VAL A 215 56.31 -10.62 -35.32
N HIS A 216 55.44 -10.67 -34.31
CA HIS A 216 54.33 -11.61 -34.22
C HIS A 216 53.12 -11.11 -35.01
N ASP A 217 52.42 -12.03 -35.67
CA ASP A 217 51.07 -11.78 -36.19
C ASP A 217 50.05 -12.15 -35.10
N ALA A 218 48.96 -11.40 -34.97
CA ALA A 218 47.75 -11.85 -34.26
C ALA A 218 46.80 -12.48 -35.29
N ILE A 219 46.49 -13.76 -35.14
CA ILE A 219 45.51 -14.49 -35.95
C ILE A 219 44.24 -14.66 -35.12
N MET A 220 43.14 -14.07 -35.59
CA MET A 220 41.85 -14.06 -34.91
C MET A 220 41.03 -15.33 -35.22
N PRO A 221 40.02 -15.68 -34.39
CA PRO A 221 39.17 -16.85 -34.59
C PRO A 221 38.40 -16.89 -35.91
N ASP A 222 38.12 -15.72 -36.50
CA ASP A 222 37.48 -15.58 -37.82
C ASP A 222 38.46 -15.78 -39.00
N GLY A 223 39.74 -16.03 -38.70
CA GLY A 223 40.81 -16.21 -39.68
C GLY A 223 41.49 -14.91 -40.15
N SER A 224 41.01 -13.75 -39.71
CA SER A 224 41.69 -12.47 -39.97
C SER A 224 43.05 -12.41 -39.27
N ARG A 225 44.02 -11.71 -39.86
CA ARG A 225 45.38 -11.60 -39.30
C ARG A 225 46.07 -10.28 -39.64
N SER A 226 46.85 -9.77 -38.70
CA SER A 226 47.75 -8.62 -38.90
C SER A 226 48.89 -8.64 -37.89
N ASN A 227 50.01 -8.01 -38.22
CA ASN A 227 51.08 -7.70 -37.27
C ASN A 227 50.90 -6.32 -36.60
N ASP A 228 49.85 -5.58 -36.98
CA ASP A 228 49.42 -4.33 -36.35
C ASP A 228 48.08 -4.56 -35.65
N PHE A 229 48.10 -4.63 -34.32
CA PHE A 229 46.94 -4.95 -33.48
C PHE A 229 47.11 -4.32 -32.09
N TYR A 230 45.99 -4.19 -31.37
CA TYR A 230 45.95 -3.70 -30.00
C TYR A 230 45.58 -4.85 -29.06
N GLU A 231 46.29 -4.92 -27.94
CA GLU A 231 45.99 -5.79 -26.81
C GLU A 231 45.38 -4.97 -25.67
N TYR A 232 44.29 -5.45 -25.09
CA TYR A 232 43.62 -4.82 -23.96
C TYR A 232 43.57 -5.78 -22.78
N GLN A 233 44.09 -5.33 -21.65
CA GLN A 233 43.92 -6.00 -20.37
C GLN A 233 43.18 -5.04 -19.43
N TYR A 234 41.97 -5.41 -19.02
CA TYR A 234 41.14 -4.56 -18.20
C TYR A 234 40.29 -5.38 -17.24
N THR A 235 39.92 -4.79 -16.11
CA THR A 235 38.88 -5.36 -15.25
C THR A 235 37.55 -4.78 -15.70
N ARG A 236 36.62 -5.64 -16.12
CA ARG A 236 35.24 -5.27 -16.38
C ARG A 236 34.46 -5.37 -15.08
N THR A 237 33.68 -4.34 -14.80
CA THR A 237 32.75 -4.33 -13.67
C THR A 237 31.35 -4.06 -14.19
N VAL A 238 30.42 -4.97 -13.94
CA VAL A 238 28.99 -4.80 -14.25
C VAL A 238 28.26 -4.45 -12.97
N LYS A 239 27.41 -3.42 -13.03
CA LYS A 239 26.64 -2.94 -11.89
C LYS A 239 25.16 -2.86 -12.26
N GLU A 240 24.31 -3.26 -11.33
CA GLU A 240 22.85 -3.26 -11.50
C GLU A 240 22.18 -2.54 -10.33
N THR A 241 21.08 -1.84 -10.62
CA THR A 241 20.22 -1.25 -9.59
C THR A 241 19.24 -2.31 -9.09
N GLN A 242 19.31 -2.62 -7.80
CA GLN A 242 18.46 -3.61 -7.15
C GLN A 242 17.62 -2.98 -6.03
N VAL A 243 16.45 -3.55 -5.75
CA VAL A 243 15.61 -3.14 -4.62
C VAL A 243 16.26 -3.61 -3.32
N LYS A 244 16.48 -2.68 -2.39
CA LYS A 244 17.00 -2.94 -1.04
C LYS A 244 15.88 -3.01 -0.01
N GLN A 245 14.90 -2.12 -0.11
CA GLN A 245 13.74 -2.03 0.77
C GLN A 245 12.52 -1.60 -0.04
N SER A 246 11.34 -2.04 0.39
CA SER A 246 10.07 -1.68 -0.23
C SER A 246 8.97 -1.73 0.83
N ASP A 247 8.06 -0.76 0.79
CA ASP A 247 6.89 -0.69 1.66
C ASP A 247 5.66 -0.25 0.83
N PRO A 248 5.12 -1.18 0.02
CA PRO A 248 4.10 -0.85 -0.96
C PRO A 248 2.72 -0.73 -0.33
N GLY A 249 1.94 0.27 -0.77
CA GLY A 249 0.49 0.21 -0.66
C GLY A 249 -0.07 -0.97 -1.45
N LYS A 250 -1.05 -1.68 -0.87
CA LYS A 250 -1.73 -2.83 -1.48
C LYS A 250 -3.24 -2.59 -1.53
N ILE A 251 -3.83 -2.82 -2.69
CA ILE A 251 -5.27 -2.90 -2.91
C ILE A 251 -5.57 -4.29 -3.48
N LEU A 252 -6.31 -5.10 -2.74
CA LEU A 252 -6.47 -6.53 -2.99
C LEU A 252 -7.95 -6.93 -2.99
N ALA A 253 -8.29 -7.96 -3.76
CA ALA A 253 -9.58 -8.63 -3.70
C ALA A 253 -9.41 -10.14 -3.90
N GLY A 254 -10.17 -10.95 -3.16
CA GLY A 254 -10.28 -12.39 -3.41
C GLY A 254 -11.15 -12.71 -4.63
N GLY A 255 -12.05 -11.80 -5.01
CA GLY A 255 -12.88 -11.82 -6.22
C GLY A 255 -12.48 -10.72 -7.21
N ASN A 256 -13.47 -10.06 -7.81
CA ASN A 256 -13.22 -9.02 -8.80
C ASN A 256 -12.86 -7.67 -8.16
N ILE A 257 -11.94 -6.93 -8.78
CA ILE A 257 -11.75 -5.50 -8.52
C ILE A 257 -12.44 -4.72 -9.64
N THR A 258 -13.38 -3.85 -9.27
CA THR A 258 -14.01 -2.88 -10.18
C THR A 258 -13.60 -1.47 -9.79
N LEU A 259 -12.93 -0.77 -10.70
CA LEU A 259 -12.51 0.62 -10.52
C LEU A 259 -13.27 1.49 -11.52
N ASN A 260 -14.05 2.44 -11.01
CA ASN A 260 -14.78 3.39 -11.83
C ASN A 260 -14.44 4.81 -11.41
N SER A 261 -14.31 5.69 -12.40
CA SER A 261 -14.37 7.14 -12.25
C SER A 261 -15.80 7.60 -12.48
#